data_AF-W7LKS4-F1
#
_entry.id   AF-W7LKS4-F1
#
_cell.length_a   1.000
_cell.length_b   1.000
_cell.length_c   1.000
_cell.angle_alpha   90.00
_cell.angle_beta   90.00
_cell.angle_gamma   90.00
#
_symmetry.space_group_name_H-M   'P 1'
#
loop_
_entity.id
_entity.type
_entity.pdbx_description
1 polymer ?
#
loop_
_entity_poly.entity_id
_entity_poly.type
_entity_poly.pdbx_seq_one_letter_code
_entity_poly.pdbx_strand_id
1 'polypeptide(L)'
;MNPDLPGHELFTELYFSEAILGIVKQLLQCQDEHLVMELFNMLVRPERDFELRWHRDDIPAEASEDEEMERLGKHAYHAQYNFALWDDDSLIVVPGSHKRARTSTERNADPFAKSMPDQLIVKLQPGDIVFYNNNILHRGAYSSNKERMTLHGSVGHVQGNTLRARNVLQHGIGNWVDKCVLESLPEQDRRRADGMRQRLIQLGSESGQVGYSLQG
;
A
#
# COMPACT_ATOMS: atom_id res chain seq x y z
N MET A 1 -5.89 13.47 -1.59
CA MET A 1 -7.11 13.46 -0.75
C MET A 1 -7.07 14.50 0.35
N ASN A 2 -5.90 14.89 0.89
CA ASN A 2 -5.82 16.05 1.78
C ASN A 2 -6.44 17.29 1.08
N PRO A 3 -7.48 17.92 1.66
CA PRO A 3 -8.16 19.08 1.07
C PRO A 3 -7.25 20.28 0.82
N ASP A 4 -6.14 20.40 1.54
CA ASP A 4 -5.19 21.51 1.37
C ASP A 4 -4.38 21.39 0.07
N LEU A 5 -4.43 20.24 -0.62
CA LEU A 5 -3.70 20.00 -1.87
C LEU A 5 -4.59 20.30 -3.09
N PRO A 6 -4.06 20.97 -4.11
CA PRO A 6 -4.83 21.27 -5.32
C PRO A 6 -5.22 19.97 -6.05
N GLY A 7 -6.46 19.93 -6.55
CA GLY A 7 -6.99 18.78 -7.29
C GLY A 7 -7.25 17.55 -6.44
N HIS A 8 -7.30 17.68 -5.10
CA HIS A 8 -7.54 16.58 -4.18
C HIS A 8 -8.84 15.82 -4.49
N GLU A 9 -9.84 16.49 -5.07
CA GLU A 9 -11.13 15.94 -5.44
C GLU A 9 -10.99 14.77 -6.42
N LEU A 10 -10.09 14.90 -7.42
CA LEU A 10 -9.83 13.85 -8.39
C LEU A 10 -9.19 12.62 -7.74
N PHE A 11 -8.29 12.82 -6.79
CA PHE A 11 -7.69 11.72 -6.03
C PHE A 11 -8.73 11.04 -5.14
N THR A 12 -9.63 11.81 -4.52
CA THR A 12 -10.73 11.28 -3.71
C THR A 12 -11.69 10.46 -4.57
N GLU A 13 -12.11 10.98 -5.73
CA GLU A 13 -12.97 10.28 -6.68
C GLU A 13 -12.36 8.95 -7.12
N LEU A 14 -11.09 8.96 -7.53
CA LEU A 14 -10.41 7.76 -7.98
C LEU A 14 -10.27 6.71 -6.87
N TYR A 15 -9.83 7.12 -5.67
CA TYR A 15 -9.61 6.20 -4.55
C TYR A 15 -10.89 5.49 -4.10
N PHE A 16 -12.02 6.20 -4.12
CA PHE A 16 -13.32 5.65 -3.74
C PHE A 16 -14.14 5.08 -4.91
N SER A 17 -13.60 5.08 -6.12
CA SER A 17 -14.31 4.60 -7.32
C SER A 17 -14.57 3.09 -7.30
N GLU A 18 -15.68 2.67 -7.91
CA GLU A 18 -15.98 1.24 -8.08
C GLU A 18 -14.95 0.53 -8.98
N ALA A 19 -14.28 1.26 -9.89
CA ALA A 19 -13.24 0.69 -10.75
C ALA A 19 -12.06 0.12 -9.94
N ILE A 20 -11.69 0.78 -8.84
CA ILE A 20 -10.64 0.29 -7.93
C ILE A 20 -11.25 -0.61 -6.86
N LEU A 21 -12.28 -0.15 -6.17
CA LEU A 21 -12.82 -0.85 -5.00
C LEU A 21 -13.57 -2.14 -5.36
N GLY A 22 -14.09 -2.26 -6.58
CA GLY A 22 -14.63 -3.52 -7.09
C GLY A 22 -13.59 -4.63 -7.14
N ILE A 23 -12.35 -4.32 -7.59
CA ILE A 23 -11.24 -5.27 -7.61
C ILE A 23 -10.80 -5.61 -6.19
N VAL A 24 -10.67 -4.60 -5.32
CA VAL A 24 -10.33 -4.80 -3.90
C VAL A 24 -11.33 -5.75 -3.22
N LYS A 25 -12.63 -5.53 -3.42
CA LYS A 25 -13.68 -6.39 -2.87
C LYS A 25 -13.57 -7.83 -3.35
N GLN A 26 -13.23 -8.06 -4.62
CA GLN A 26 -13.01 -9.41 -5.14
C GLN A 26 -11.78 -10.06 -4.53
N LEU A 27 -10.67 -9.33 -4.41
CA LEU A 27 -9.42 -9.84 -3.83
C LEU A 27 -9.57 -10.18 -2.34
N LEU A 28 -10.28 -9.33 -1.58
CA LEU A 28 -10.51 -9.50 -0.15
C LEU A 28 -11.79 -10.30 0.17
N GLN A 29 -12.55 -10.69 -0.85
CA GLN A 29 -13.83 -11.42 -0.73
C GLN A 29 -14.81 -10.74 0.24
N CYS A 30 -14.95 -9.42 0.10
CA CYS A 30 -15.71 -8.59 1.04
C CYS A 30 -16.69 -7.64 0.33
N GLN A 31 -17.33 -6.77 1.11
CA GLN A 31 -18.31 -5.77 0.66
C GLN A 31 -17.95 -4.38 1.21
N ASP A 32 -18.62 -3.34 0.72
CA ASP A 32 -18.36 -1.93 1.08
C ASP A 32 -18.39 -1.69 2.60
N GLU A 33 -19.22 -2.43 3.34
CA GLU A 33 -19.33 -2.34 4.79
C GLU A 33 -18.11 -2.87 5.56
N HIS A 34 -17.24 -3.60 4.86
CA HIS A 34 -16.01 -4.16 5.43
C HIS A 34 -14.77 -3.35 5.07
N LEU A 35 -14.85 -2.47 4.08
CA LEU A 35 -13.70 -1.69 3.62
C LEU A 35 -13.33 -0.59 4.62
N VAL A 36 -12.03 -0.38 4.77
CA VAL A 36 -11.41 0.68 5.56
C VAL A 36 -10.46 1.46 4.65
N MET A 37 -10.53 2.78 4.68
CA MET A 37 -9.57 3.59 3.92
C MET A 37 -8.18 3.52 4.56
N GLU A 38 -7.15 3.47 3.74
CA GLU A 38 -5.76 3.43 4.15
C GLU A 38 -4.94 4.51 3.40
N LEU A 39 -3.68 4.21 3.07
CA LEU A 39 -2.76 5.10 2.39
C LEU A 39 -3.18 5.29 0.92
N PHE A 40 -3.10 6.54 0.46
CA PHE A 40 -3.12 6.86 -0.97
C PHE A 40 -2.15 8.01 -1.24
N ASN A 41 -1.07 7.71 -1.95
CA ASN A 41 0.03 8.63 -2.24
C ASN A 41 0.49 8.50 -3.68
N MET A 42 1.46 9.33 -4.05
CA MET A 42 2.01 9.39 -5.39
C MET A 42 3.51 9.18 -5.33
N LEU A 43 4.00 8.18 -6.06
CA LEU A 43 5.41 7.90 -6.23
C LEU A 43 5.89 8.62 -7.50
N VAL A 44 6.89 9.48 -7.35
CA VAL A 44 7.34 10.39 -8.42
C VAL A 44 8.79 10.15 -8.82
N ARG A 45 9.20 10.71 -9.97
CA ARG A 45 10.60 10.72 -10.39
C ARG A 45 11.47 11.41 -9.32
N PRO A 46 12.57 10.79 -8.87
CA PRO A 46 13.46 11.41 -7.90
C PRO A 46 14.43 12.38 -8.58
N GLU A 47 14.99 13.33 -7.83
CA GLU A 47 16.02 14.24 -8.34
C GLU A 47 17.36 13.54 -8.61
N ARG A 48 17.64 12.44 -7.89
CA ARG A 48 18.80 11.56 -8.05
C ARG A 48 18.34 10.11 -7.96
N ASP A 49 19.08 9.19 -8.55
CA ASP A 49 18.77 7.76 -8.44
C ASP A 49 18.52 7.38 -6.98
N PHE A 50 17.41 6.69 -6.75
CA PHE A 50 16.92 6.33 -5.43
C PHE A 50 16.53 4.86 -5.43
N GLU A 51 16.92 4.13 -4.39
CA GLU A 51 16.56 2.74 -4.23
C GLU A 51 16.17 2.45 -2.78
N LEU A 52 15.19 1.56 -2.63
CA LEU A 52 14.85 0.94 -1.35
C LEU A 52 15.60 -0.39 -1.21
N ARG A 53 15.83 -0.79 0.03
CA ARG A 53 16.36 -2.12 0.37
C ARG A 53 15.32 -3.18 0.00
N TRP A 54 15.75 -4.43 -0.19
CA TRP A 54 14.82 -5.57 -0.25
C TRP A 54 14.06 -5.70 1.07
N HIS A 55 12.74 -5.69 1.01
CA HIS A 55 11.89 -5.72 2.19
C HIS A 55 10.56 -6.45 1.94
N ARG A 56 9.86 -6.68 3.05
CA ARG A 56 8.43 -6.98 3.12
C ARG A 56 7.85 -5.91 4.03
N ASP A 57 6.64 -5.44 3.76
CA ASP A 57 6.11 -4.27 4.46
C ASP A 57 5.85 -4.54 5.96
N ASP A 58 5.36 -5.74 6.31
CA ASP A 58 4.97 -6.07 7.70
C ASP A 58 5.94 -7.03 8.42
N ILE A 59 7.01 -7.45 7.75
CA ILE A 59 7.92 -8.50 8.23
C ILE A 59 9.39 -8.03 8.14
N PRO A 60 10.03 -7.76 9.30
CA PRO A 60 11.43 -7.34 9.36
C PRO A 60 12.38 -8.30 8.63
N ALA A 61 13.54 -7.79 8.21
CA ALA A 61 14.54 -8.61 7.53
C ALA A 61 15.17 -9.66 8.47
N GLU A 62 15.20 -9.35 9.77
CA GLU A 62 15.78 -10.13 10.85
C GLU A 62 14.84 -11.22 11.38
N ALA A 63 13.56 -11.20 10.98
CA ALA A 63 12.58 -12.20 11.39
C ALA A 63 13.06 -13.61 11.00
N SER A 64 12.99 -14.54 11.94
CA SER A 64 13.29 -15.95 11.72
C SER A 64 12.31 -16.59 10.73
N GLU A 65 12.66 -17.75 10.19
CA GLU A 65 11.78 -18.50 9.27
C GLU A 65 10.40 -18.80 9.88
N ASP A 66 10.37 -19.24 11.13
CA ASP A 66 9.12 -19.53 11.85
C ASP A 66 8.27 -18.26 12.04
N GLU A 67 8.89 -17.13 12.39
CA GLU A 67 8.18 -15.84 12.53
C GLU A 67 7.66 -15.33 11.17
N GLU A 68 8.43 -15.49 10.09
CA GLU A 68 7.97 -15.17 8.74
C GLU A 68 6.74 -16.02 8.41
N MET A 69 6.81 -17.34 8.59
CA MET A 69 5.71 -18.25 8.26
C MET A 69 4.48 -18.01 9.13
N GLU A 70 4.64 -17.70 10.42
CA GLU A 70 3.52 -17.34 11.30
C GLU A 70 2.80 -16.08 10.77
N ARG A 71 3.54 -15.07 10.30
CA ARG A 71 2.96 -13.83 9.77
C ARG A 71 2.39 -14.00 8.37
N LEU A 72 3.10 -14.69 7.48
CA LEU A 72 2.66 -14.95 6.09
C LEU A 72 1.46 -15.89 6.02
N GLY A 73 1.30 -16.78 7.01
CA GLY A 73 0.16 -17.69 7.12
C GLY A 73 -1.14 -17.01 7.57
N LYS A 74 -1.09 -15.75 8.02
CA LYS A 74 -2.29 -14.99 8.41
C LYS A 74 -3.05 -14.55 7.17
N HIS A 75 -4.37 -14.46 7.30
CA HIS A 75 -5.23 -13.97 6.23
C HIS A 75 -4.85 -12.52 5.87
N ALA A 76 -4.78 -12.21 4.57
CA ALA A 76 -4.47 -10.88 4.08
C ALA A 76 -5.74 -10.01 4.16
N TYR A 77 -5.70 -8.96 4.97
CA TYR A 77 -6.85 -8.07 5.22
C TYR A 77 -6.70 -6.71 4.53
N HIS A 78 -5.90 -6.65 3.46
CA HIS A 78 -5.69 -5.42 2.71
C HIS A 78 -5.24 -5.73 1.28
N ALA A 79 -5.53 -4.81 0.38
CA ALA A 79 -5.10 -4.85 -1.01
C ALA A 79 -4.28 -3.61 -1.31
N GLN A 80 -3.03 -3.81 -1.71
CA GLN A 80 -2.09 -2.77 -2.11
C GLN A 80 -1.94 -2.78 -3.63
N TYR A 81 -1.83 -1.59 -4.22
CA TYR A 81 -1.70 -1.44 -5.66
C TYR A 81 -0.81 -0.28 -6.07
N ASN A 82 -0.26 -0.41 -7.27
CA ASN A 82 0.38 0.66 -8.02
C ASN A 82 -0.39 0.87 -9.33
N PHE A 83 -0.88 2.08 -9.55
CA PHE A 83 -1.53 2.51 -10.78
C PHE A 83 -0.63 3.50 -11.51
N ALA A 84 -0.08 3.07 -12.64
CA ALA A 84 0.92 3.80 -13.40
C ALA A 84 0.27 4.84 -14.33
N LEU A 85 0.68 6.10 -14.22
CA LEU A 85 0.27 7.19 -15.12
C LEU A 85 1.31 7.44 -16.23
N TRP A 86 2.52 6.91 -16.05
CA TRP A 86 3.61 6.85 -17.03
C TRP A 86 4.14 5.41 -17.09
N ASP A 87 4.99 5.10 -18.07
CA ASP A 87 5.71 3.81 -18.08
C ASP A 87 6.50 3.63 -16.77
N ASP A 88 6.19 2.60 -15.99
CA ASP A 88 6.83 2.31 -14.69
C ASP A 88 7.46 0.91 -14.70
N ASP A 89 8.75 0.84 -14.38
CA ASP A 89 9.54 -0.39 -14.19
C ASP A 89 10.30 -0.36 -12.86
N SER A 90 9.83 0.44 -11.90
CA SER A 90 10.53 0.71 -10.66
C SER A 90 10.26 -0.34 -9.58
N LEU A 91 9.17 -1.11 -9.69
CA LEU A 91 8.83 -2.17 -8.74
C LEU A 91 9.51 -3.48 -9.16
N ILE A 92 10.34 -4.01 -8.27
CA ILE A 92 11.05 -5.28 -8.46
C ILE A 92 10.61 -6.23 -7.36
N VAL A 93 10.18 -7.43 -7.72
CA VAL A 93 9.61 -8.42 -6.80
C VAL A 93 10.28 -9.78 -6.95
N VAL A 94 10.20 -10.62 -5.92
CA VAL A 94 10.42 -12.07 -6.06
C VAL A 94 9.05 -12.77 -6.04
N PRO A 95 8.56 -13.27 -7.19
CA PRO A 95 7.26 -13.94 -7.28
C PRO A 95 7.13 -15.11 -6.30
N GLY A 96 5.94 -15.30 -5.74
CA GLY A 96 5.64 -16.40 -4.79
C GLY A 96 6.25 -16.26 -3.39
N SER A 97 7.16 -15.31 -3.16
CA SER A 97 7.82 -15.11 -1.86
C SER A 97 6.84 -14.76 -0.73
N HIS A 98 5.66 -14.22 -1.00
CA HIS A 98 4.61 -13.95 -0.01
C HIS A 98 3.97 -15.23 0.59
N LYS A 99 4.35 -16.44 0.13
CA LYS A 99 3.83 -17.73 0.63
C LYS A 99 4.88 -18.59 1.33
N ARG A 100 6.11 -18.08 1.46
CA ARG A 100 7.25 -18.80 2.04
C ARG A 100 8.17 -17.85 2.78
N ALA A 101 8.94 -18.36 3.73
CA ALA A 101 10.04 -17.63 4.32
C ALA A 101 11.09 -17.24 3.28
N ARG A 102 11.96 -16.30 3.64
CA ARG A 102 13.14 -15.97 2.83
C ARG A 102 14.06 -17.18 2.73
N THR A 103 14.57 -17.44 1.53
CA THR A 103 15.62 -18.45 1.34
C THR A 103 16.92 -18.01 2.00
N SER A 104 17.86 -18.94 2.19
CA SER A 104 19.19 -18.59 2.69
C SER A 104 19.90 -17.56 1.80
N THR A 105 19.68 -17.60 0.48
CA THR A 105 20.23 -16.60 -0.45
C THR A 105 19.59 -15.23 -0.25
N GLU A 106 18.26 -15.17 -0.14
CA GLU A 106 17.55 -13.90 0.09
C GLU A 106 17.89 -13.27 1.43
N ARG A 107 18.07 -14.10 2.47
CA ARG A 107 18.40 -13.64 3.83
C ARG A 107 19.83 -13.09 3.94
N ASN A 108 20.77 -13.69 3.23
CA ASN A 108 22.18 -13.29 3.26
C ASN A 108 22.56 -12.28 2.18
N ALA A 109 21.60 -11.85 1.35
CA ALA A 109 21.84 -10.87 0.31
C ALA A 109 22.19 -9.50 0.92
N ASP A 110 23.02 -8.74 0.21
CA ASP A 110 23.20 -7.32 0.50
C ASP A 110 21.83 -6.61 0.49
N PRO A 111 21.54 -5.69 1.42
CA PRO A 111 20.23 -5.04 1.48
C PRO A 111 19.82 -4.34 0.17
N PHE A 112 20.79 -3.88 -0.62
CA PHE A 112 20.60 -3.24 -1.93
C PHE A 112 21.09 -4.12 -3.09
N ALA A 113 21.19 -5.44 -2.89
CA ALA A 113 21.57 -6.38 -3.93
C ALA A 113 20.81 -6.11 -5.24
N LYS A 114 21.54 -5.90 -6.33
CA LYS A 114 20.96 -5.54 -7.64
C LYS A 114 20.16 -6.68 -8.27
N SER A 115 20.48 -7.91 -7.87
CA SER A 115 19.85 -9.14 -8.33
C SER A 115 19.47 -10.02 -7.15
N MET A 116 18.25 -10.54 -7.16
CA MET A 116 17.74 -11.60 -6.30
C MET A 116 17.36 -12.80 -7.17
N PRO A 117 17.51 -14.06 -6.70
CA PRO A 117 17.00 -15.23 -7.43
C PRO A 117 15.54 -15.05 -7.83
N ASP A 118 15.23 -15.39 -9.08
CA ASP A 118 13.89 -15.32 -9.66
C ASP A 118 13.21 -13.94 -9.61
N GLN A 119 13.97 -12.86 -9.45
CA GLN A 119 13.37 -11.53 -9.43
C GLN A 119 12.68 -11.19 -10.76
N LEU A 120 11.61 -10.42 -10.66
CA LEU A 120 10.84 -9.88 -11.76
C LEU A 120 10.79 -8.37 -11.64
N ILE A 121 11.15 -7.67 -12.72
CA ILE A 121 10.86 -6.24 -12.88
C ILE A 121 9.44 -6.13 -13.41
N VAL A 122 8.55 -5.52 -12.63
CA VAL A 122 7.15 -5.31 -13.01
C VAL A 122 7.11 -4.12 -13.97
N LYS A 123 6.73 -4.38 -15.23
CA LYS A 123 6.60 -3.34 -16.26
C LYS A 123 5.13 -2.97 -16.42
N LEU A 124 4.82 -1.70 -16.20
CA LEU A 124 3.48 -1.13 -16.31
C LEU A 124 3.50 -0.01 -17.36
N GLN A 125 2.48 0.02 -18.21
CA GLN A 125 2.21 1.13 -19.12
C GLN A 125 1.24 2.14 -18.47
N PRO A 126 1.13 3.38 -18.98
CA PRO A 126 0.09 4.30 -18.56
C PRO A 126 -1.29 3.66 -18.63
N GLY A 127 -2.02 3.64 -17.53
CA GLY A 127 -3.32 2.95 -17.44
C GLY A 127 -3.27 1.63 -16.69
N ASP A 128 -2.11 0.99 -16.60
CA ASP A 128 -1.97 -0.31 -15.94
C ASP A 128 -2.00 -0.17 -14.42
N ILE A 129 -2.73 -1.09 -13.78
CA ILE A 129 -2.75 -1.25 -12.33
C ILE A 129 -2.30 -2.66 -11.95
N VAL A 130 -1.37 -2.73 -11.00
CA VAL A 130 -0.93 -3.99 -10.40
C VAL A 130 -1.35 -4.03 -8.94
N PHE A 131 -2.05 -5.10 -8.56
CA PHE A 131 -2.31 -5.45 -7.18
C PHE A 131 -1.32 -6.49 -6.73
N TYR A 132 -0.78 -6.34 -5.52
CA TYR A 132 0.17 -7.28 -4.97
C TYR A 132 0.04 -7.40 -3.45
N ASN A 133 0.41 -8.56 -2.93
CA ASN A 133 0.51 -8.77 -1.49
C ASN A 133 1.74 -7.97 -1.00
N ASN A 134 1.55 -7.06 -0.05
CA ASN A 134 2.60 -6.20 0.49
C ASN A 134 3.76 -6.97 1.17
N ASN A 135 3.53 -8.23 1.53
CA ASN A 135 4.55 -9.13 2.03
C ASN A 135 5.26 -9.93 0.93
N ILE A 136 5.02 -9.66 -0.36
CA ILE A 136 5.94 -10.12 -1.40
C ILE A 136 7.31 -9.48 -1.14
N LEU A 137 8.39 -10.25 -1.23
CA LEU A 137 9.74 -9.68 -1.12
C LEU A 137 9.96 -8.77 -2.32
N HIS A 138 10.19 -7.48 -2.06
CA HIS A 138 10.28 -6.48 -3.12
C HIS A 138 11.22 -5.34 -2.76
N ARG A 139 11.54 -4.54 -3.77
CA ARG A 139 12.20 -3.25 -3.62
C ARG A 139 11.73 -2.28 -4.70
N GLY A 140 11.89 -1.00 -4.43
CA GLY A 140 11.72 0.05 -5.42
C GLY A 140 13.09 0.57 -5.89
N ALA A 141 13.30 0.66 -7.21
CA ALA A 141 14.49 1.27 -7.80
C ALA A 141 14.07 2.34 -8.82
N TYR A 142 14.50 3.57 -8.61
CA TYR A 142 13.97 4.77 -9.25
C TYR A 142 15.14 5.44 -9.97
N SER A 143 15.00 5.69 -11.27
CA SER A 143 15.99 6.46 -12.02
C SER A 143 15.60 7.94 -12.08
N SER A 144 16.55 8.84 -11.83
CA SER A 144 16.32 10.28 -12.02
C SER A 144 16.19 10.69 -13.49
N ASN A 145 16.51 9.80 -14.43
CA ASN A 145 16.45 10.03 -15.87
C ASN A 145 15.13 9.58 -16.51
N LYS A 146 14.20 9.01 -15.74
CA LYS A 146 12.92 8.49 -16.24
C LYS A 146 11.77 9.16 -15.52
N GLU A 147 10.83 9.72 -16.27
CA GLU A 147 9.59 10.25 -15.69
C GLU A 147 8.79 9.15 -15.01
N ARG A 148 8.24 9.48 -13.84
CA ARG A 148 7.44 8.57 -13.03
C ARG A 148 6.35 9.35 -12.33
N MET A 149 5.13 8.85 -12.47
CA MET A 149 4.01 9.18 -11.61
C MET A 149 3.17 7.92 -11.46
N THR A 150 3.17 7.36 -10.26
CA THR A 150 2.45 6.13 -9.95
C THR A 150 1.64 6.37 -8.70
N LEU A 151 0.33 6.20 -8.81
CA LEU A 151 -0.58 6.27 -7.68
C LEU A 151 -0.44 4.97 -6.89
N HIS A 152 0.08 5.09 -5.67
CA HIS A 152 0.24 3.98 -4.75
C HIS A 152 -0.90 4.03 -3.74
N GLY A 153 -1.68 2.96 -3.71
CA GLY A 153 -2.85 2.90 -2.84
C GLY A 153 -2.91 1.60 -2.08
N SER A 154 -3.52 1.69 -0.91
CA SER A 154 -3.91 0.54 -0.12
C SER A 154 -5.33 0.71 0.39
N VAL A 155 -6.04 -0.40 0.53
CA VAL A 155 -7.38 -0.46 1.11
C VAL A 155 -7.42 -1.64 2.08
N GLY A 156 -7.93 -1.40 3.28
CA GLY A 156 -7.99 -2.37 4.36
C GLY A 156 -9.37 -2.99 4.53
N HIS A 157 -9.41 -4.00 5.39
CA HIS A 157 -10.61 -4.70 5.84
C HIS A 157 -10.80 -4.49 7.35
N VAL A 158 -12.03 -4.43 7.84
CA VAL A 158 -12.35 -4.25 9.28
C VAL A 158 -11.80 -5.36 10.19
N GLN A 159 -11.58 -6.55 9.65
CA GLN A 159 -10.94 -7.67 10.37
C GLN A 159 -9.39 -7.58 10.35
N GLY A 160 -8.84 -6.59 9.66
CA GLY A 160 -7.42 -6.30 9.66
C GLY A 160 -6.92 -5.88 11.03
N ASN A 161 -5.62 -6.06 11.26
CA ASN A 161 -4.99 -5.79 12.54
C ASN A 161 -5.05 -4.29 12.87
N THR A 162 -5.43 -3.95 14.11
CA THR A 162 -5.43 -2.57 14.65
C THR A 162 -4.07 -1.88 14.49
N LEU A 163 -2.96 -2.64 14.50
CA LEU A 163 -1.61 -2.13 14.22
C LEU A 163 -1.48 -1.47 12.83
N ARG A 164 -2.26 -1.90 11.83
CA ARG A 164 -2.23 -1.35 10.47
C ARG A 164 -3.02 -0.04 10.37
N ALA A 165 -4.22 0.00 10.94
CA ALA A 165 -4.99 1.25 11.07
C ALA A 165 -4.17 2.33 11.79
N ARG A 166 -3.38 1.94 12.79
CA ARG A 166 -2.40 2.80 13.45
C ARG A 166 -1.32 3.31 12.50
N ASN A 167 -0.66 2.45 11.72
CA ASN A 167 0.39 2.86 10.78
C ASN A 167 -0.15 3.85 9.73
N VAL A 168 -1.37 3.62 9.22
CA VAL A 168 -2.07 4.55 8.31
C VAL A 168 -2.27 5.92 8.97
N LEU A 169 -2.78 5.98 10.20
CA LEU A 169 -3.02 7.24 10.90
C LEU A 169 -1.72 7.98 11.28
N GLN A 170 -0.62 7.25 11.52
CA GLN A 170 0.70 7.79 11.84
C GLN A 170 1.38 8.50 10.67
N HIS A 171 1.01 8.23 9.41
CA HIS A 171 1.51 8.96 8.23
C HIS A 171 0.88 10.35 8.04
N GLY A 172 0.33 10.95 9.10
CA GLY A 172 -0.27 12.29 9.09
C GLY A 172 -1.71 12.33 8.56
N ILE A 173 -2.29 11.18 8.17
CA ILE A 173 -3.68 11.05 7.70
C ILE A 173 -4.66 11.49 8.80
N GLY A 174 -4.36 11.20 10.07
CA GLY A 174 -5.23 11.54 11.20
C GLY A 174 -5.54 13.05 11.35
N ASN A 175 -4.73 13.95 10.81
CA ASN A 175 -4.90 15.41 10.95
C ASN A 175 -5.87 16.03 9.93
N TRP A 176 -6.22 15.28 8.88
CA TRP A 176 -7.06 15.76 7.77
C TRP A 176 -8.11 14.75 7.28
N VAL A 177 -8.09 13.52 7.77
CA VAL A 177 -9.04 12.47 7.34
C VAL A 177 -10.49 12.86 7.58
N ASP A 178 -10.78 13.52 8.70
CA ASP A 178 -12.09 14.06 9.05
C ASP A 178 -12.52 15.19 8.11
N LYS A 179 -11.56 15.92 7.54
CA LYS A 179 -11.76 17.04 6.62
C LYS A 179 -11.87 16.64 5.16
N CYS A 180 -11.69 15.36 4.81
CA CYS A 180 -11.85 14.90 3.42
C CYS A 180 -13.19 15.38 2.86
N VAL A 181 -13.14 16.09 1.73
CA VAL A 181 -14.34 16.55 1.00
C VAL A 181 -14.87 15.38 0.19
N LEU A 182 -16.02 14.86 0.59
CA LEU A 182 -16.66 13.69 -0.02
C LEU A 182 -17.99 14.05 -0.70
N GLU A 183 -18.45 15.28 -0.52
CA GLU A 183 -19.74 15.79 -0.99
C GLU A 183 -19.84 15.82 -2.51
N SER A 184 -18.71 15.92 -3.21
CA SER A 184 -18.60 15.88 -4.67
C SER A 184 -18.74 14.48 -5.26
N LEU A 185 -18.67 13.42 -4.45
CA LEU A 185 -18.79 12.05 -4.92
C LEU A 185 -20.25 11.70 -5.26
N PRO A 186 -20.48 10.83 -6.27
CA PRO A 186 -21.80 10.22 -6.49
C PRO A 186 -22.36 9.60 -5.21
N GLU A 187 -23.68 9.58 -5.05
CA GLU A 187 -24.34 9.21 -3.79
C GLU A 187 -23.88 7.84 -3.23
N GLN A 188 -23.73 6.85 -4.11
CA GLN A 188 -23.26 5.52 -3.72
C GLN A 188 -21.80 5.54 -3.25
N ASP A 189 -20.91 6.18 -4.01
CA ASP A 189 -19.49 6.28 -3.69
C ASP A 189 -19.27 7.10 -2.42
N ARG A 190 -20.06 8.16 -2.21
CA ARG A 190 -20.06 8.95 -0.99
C ARG A 190 -20.42 8.12 0.23
N ARG A 191 -21.49 7.32 0.17
CA ARG A 191 -21.88 6.41 1.27
C ARG A 191 -20.75 5.45 1.63
N ARG A 192 -20.09 4.87 0.63
CA ARG A 192 -18.94 3.99 0.83
C ARG A 192 -17.77 4.74 1.46
N ALA A 193 -17.41 5.90 0.91
CA ALA A 193 -16.31 6.72 1.40
C ALA A 193 -16.51 7.14 2.86
N ASP A 194 -17.72 7.58 3.22
CA ASP A 194 -18.09 7.90 4.60
C ASP A 194 -17.93 6.70 5.53
N GLY A 195 -18.41 5.53 5.12
CA GLY A 195 -18.25 4.30 5.91
C GLY A 195 -16.79 3.90 6.11
N MET A 196 -15.99 3.96 5.05
CA MET A 196 -14.55 3.67 5.10
C MET A 196 -13.80 4.64 6.03
N ARG A 197 -14.12 5.94 5.95
CA ARG A 197 -13.57 6.99 6.83
C ARG A 197 -13.94 6.77 8.29
N GLN A 198 -15.23 6.52 8.58
CA GLN A 198 -15.70 6.28 9.94
C GLN A 198 -15.01 5.08 10.59
N ARG A 199 -14.82 3.99 9.86
CA ARG A 199 -14.11 2.80 10.36
C ARG A 199 -12.64 3.07 10.63
N LEU A 200 -11.96 3.85 9.78
CA LEU A 200 -10.57 4.25 10.05
C LEU A 200 -10.48 5.07 11.35
N ILE A 201 -11.40 6.03 11.55
CA ILE A 201 -11.46 6.85 12.77
C ILE A 201 -11.73 5.97 14.00
N GLN A 202 -12.70 5.04 13.90
CA GLN A 202 -13.03 4.12 14.98
C GLN A 202 -11.82 3.26 15.37
N LEU A 203 -11.17 2.60 14.40
CA LEU A 203 -9.98 1.78 14.63
C LEU A 203 -8.83 2.59 15.27
N GLY A 204 -8.68 3.85 14.87
CA GLY A 204 -7.72 4.78 15.49
C GLY A 204 -8.03 5.10 16.95
N SER A 205 -9.30 5.33 17.27
CA SER A 205 -9.76 5.70 18.62
C SER A 205 -9.63 4.57 19.65
N GLU A 206 -9.81 3.31 19.21
CA GLU A 206 -9.76 2.12 20.06
C GLU A 206 -8.32 1.72 20.45
N SER A 207 -7.29 2.30 19.79
CA SER A 207 -5.90 1.80 19.82
C SER A 207 -4.91 2.56 20.75
N GLY A 208 -5.29 3.69 21.35
CA GLY A 208 -4.41 4.46 22.27
C GLY A 208 -3.19 5.17 21.61
N GLN A 209 -2.37 5.91 22.40
CA GLN A 209 -1.19 6.67 21.91
C GLN A 209 0.10 5.83 21.93
N VAL A 210 0.73 5.53 20.77
CA VAL A 210 2.16 5.10 20.74
C VAL A 210 2.88 5.40 19.41
N GLY A 211 4.06 6.05 19.53
CA GLY A 211 5.35 5.84 18.82
C GLY A 211 5.45 5.69 17.29
N TYR A 212 6.30 6.54 16.67
CA TYR A 212 6.73 6.50 15.28
C TYR A 212 7.49 5.20 14.92
N SER A 213 7.15 4.57 13.78
CA SER A 213 7.89 3.45 13.22
C SER A 213 8.22 3.70 11.74
N LEU A 214 9.36 4.35 11.50
CA LEU A 214 10.12 4.19 10.25
C LEU A 214 11.61 4.38 10.59
N GLN A 215 12.39 3.30 10.54
CA GLN A 215 13.83 3.40 10.24
C GLN A 215 13.97 3.03 8.76
N GLY A 216 14.38 4.00 7.94
CA GLY A 216 14.69 3.81 6.51
C GLY A 216 16.07 3.18 6.26
#